data_AF-A0A319FMS5-F1
#
_entry.id   AF-A0A319FMS5-F1
#
_cell.length_a   1.000
_cell.length_b   1.000
_cell.length_c   1.000
_cell.angle_alpha   90.00
_cell.angle_beta   90.00
_cell.angle_gamma   90.00
#
_symmetry.space_group_name_H-M   'P 1'
#
loop_
_entity.id
_entity.type
_entity.pdbx_description
1 polymer ?
#
loop_
_entity_poly.entity_id
_entity_poly.type
_entity_poly.pdbx_seq_one_letter_code
_entity_poly.pdbx_strand_id
1 'polypeptide(L)'
;MRFTQFINTLAVGSLAGLVAAAPLGTRTLEVTERGESLASRSTSAVVTVSALAVSTINNSQGQSTAKNSYTLYTGDGSVSAGWPAKSDWLSFDEMWKANEDIINESCENNGWGENNSAAETANLKAAIQSVAKESKVDHRFILAIVLQESKGCVRVKTTANAVSNPGLMQSYEGTGSCYEKATCSDAEIVQMIRDGSIGTAYADGYGLAQLINMADRTTVAGFYRAARLYNSGAYSLESTDNLVSTSGAATSCYASDVANRLTGWTTATTKCT
;
A
#
# COMPACT_ATOMS: atom_id res chain seq x y z
N MET A 1 50.00 32.38 70.63
CA MET A 1 48.75 32.24 71.41
C MET A 1 47.84 31.25 70.70
N ARG A 2 47.47 30.18 71.41
CA ARG A 2 46.49 29.16 70.99
C ARG A 2 45.09 29.76 71.04
N PHE A 3 44.19 29.32 70.14
CA PHE A 3 42.80 28.89 70.40
C PHE A 3 42.20 28.49 69.03
N THR A 4 42.23 27.19 68.69
CA THR A 4 41.15 26.18 68.79
C THR A 4 40.11 26.24 67.67
N GLN A 5 40.00 25.08 67.02
CA GLN A 5 39.13 24.64 65.92
C GLN A 5 37.65 25.02 66.06
N PHE A 6 36.98 25.20 64.92
CA PHE A 6 35.76 24.43 64.59
C PHE A 6 35.74 24.13 63.08
N ILE A 7 35.64 22.83 62.77
CA ILE A 7 35.41 22.28 61.43
C ILE A 7 33.91 22.37 61.18
N ASN A 8 33.51 22.94 60.04
CA ASN A 8 32.19 22.69 59.46
C ASN A 8 32.37 22.37 57.97
N THR A 9 32.29 21.08 57.68
CA THR A 9 32.10 20.49 56.36
C THR A 9 30.71 20.89 55.86
N LEU A 10 30.64 21.68 54.79
CA LEU A 10 29.42 21.86 54.00
C LEU A 10 29.73 21.57 52.54
N ALA A 11 28.95 20.63 52.02
CA ALA A 11 29.15 19.91 50.79
C ALA A 11 29.14 20.83 49.56
N VAL A 12 30.03 20.51 48.62
CA VAL A 12 30.02 21.01 47.25
C VAL A 12 28.80 20.42 46.55
N GLY A 13 27.73 21.21 46.45
CA GLY A 13 26.56 20.91 45.63
C GLY A 13 26.74 21.50 44.23
N SER A 14 27.13 20.66 43.28
CA SER A 14 27.17 21.00 41.86
C SER A 14 25.76 21.34 41.36
N LEU A 15 25.56 22.57 40.87
CA LEU A 15 24.36 22.96 40.11
C LEU A 15 24.43 22.32 38.71
N ALA A 16 24.08 21.04 38.62
CA ALA A 16 23.66 20.44 37.36
C ALA A 16 22.17 20.77 37.19
N GLY A 17 21.86 21.70 36.29
CA GLY A 17 20.50 21.88 35.80
C GLY A 17 20.08 20.60 35.08
N LEU A 18 19.35 19.74 35.79
CA LEU A 18 18.65 18.59 35.24
C LEU A 18 17.66 19.10 34.19
N VAL A 19 17.95 18.84 32.92
CA VAL A 19 16.92 18.85 31.89
C VAL A 19 15.95 17.74 32.29
N ALA A 20 14.79 18.12 32.82
CA ALA A 20 13.71 17.19 33.06
C ALA A 20 13.32 16.60 31.70
N ALA A 21 13.77 15.38 31.43
CA ALA A 21 13.17 14.56 30.40
C ALA A 21 11.69 14.43 30.78
N ALA A 22 10.82 15.05 30.00
CA ALA A 22 9.39 14.79 30.10
C ALA A 22 9.21 13.26 29.99
N PRO A 23 8.46 12.63 30.91
CA PRO A 23 8.18 11.22 30.75
C PRO A 23 7.49 11.06 29.40
N LEU A 24 8.14 10.33 28.49
CA LEU A 24 7.49 9.77 27.32
C LEU A 24 6.29 9.00 27.88
N GLY A 25 5.12 9.62 27.78
CA GLY A 25 3.88 9.00 28.21
C GLY A 25 3.80 7.67 27.48
N THR A 26 3.89 6.58 28.24
CA THR A 26 3.46 5.26 27.79
C THR A 26 2.00 5.43 27.41
N ARG A 27 1.75 5.74 26.14
CA ARG A 27 0.47 5.47 25.53
C ARG A 27 0.38 3.97 25.47
N THR A 28 -0.20 3.40 26.52
CA THR A 28 -0.87 2.12 26.45
C THR A 28 -1.69 2.18 25.16
N LEU A 29 -1.31 1.39 24.17
CA LEU A 29 -2.17 1.11 23.02
C LEU A 29 -3.48 0.64 23.65
N GLU A 30 -4.53 1.45 23.57
CA GLU A 30 -5.85 1.04 23.99
C GLU A 30 -6.23 -0.15 23.10
N VAL A 31 -6.06 -1.35 23.67
CA VAL A 31 -6.56 -2.62 23.17
C VAL A 31 -8.08 -2.58 23.30
N THR A 32 -8.74 -1.73 22.51
CA THR A 32 -10.20 -1.53 22.58
C THR A 32 -10.91 -1.76 21.25
N GLU A 33 -10.20 -1.95 20.12
CA GLU A 33 -10.87 -2.21 18.83
C GLU A 33 -10.86 -3.68 18.37
N ARG A 34 -10.56 -4.63 19.26
CA ARG A 34 -10.59 -6.08 18.93
C ARG A 34 -11.95 -6.74 19.21
N GLY A 35 -13.02 -5.97 19.40
CA GLY A 35 -14.27 -6.50 19.96
C GLY A 35 -15.58 -5.80 19.59
N GLU A 36 -15.59 -4.77 18.74
CA GLU A 36 -16.87 -4.33 18.19
C GLU A 36 -17.28 -5.30 17.08
N SER A 37 -18.47 -5.89 17.22
CA SER A 37 -19.18 -6.56 16.13
C SER A 37 -19.29 -5.56 14.97
N LEU A 38 -18.38 -5.63 14.00
CA LEU A 38 -18.35 -4.74 12.85
C LEU A 38 -19.63 -4.96 12.03
N ALA A 39 -20.60 -4.04 12.21
CA ALA A 39 -21.54 -3.73 11.14
C ALA A 39 -20.75 -3.54 9.83
N SER A 40 -21.33 -3.96 8.70
CA SER A 40 -20.70 -3.88 7.37
C SER A 40 -19.81 -2.65 7.23
N ARG A 41 -18.52 -2.83 6.90
CA ARG A 41 -17.58 -1.70 6.82
C ARG A 41 -18.06 -0.66 5.79
N SER A 42 -17.69 0.60 6.03
CA SER A 42 -17.95 1.71 5.11
C SER A 42 -17.34 1.41 3.74
N THR A 43 -18.21 1.23 2.74
CA THR A 43 -17.89 1.16 1.31
C THR A 43 -17.63 2.55 0.71
N SER A 44 -17.21 3.49 1.56
CA SER A 44 -16.96 4.90 1.25
C SER A 44 -15.67 5.42 1.90
N ALA A 45 -14.75 4.52 2.23
CA ALA A 45 -13.46 4.87 2.80
C ALA A 45 -12.65 5.80 1.88
N VAL A 46 -11.99 6.77 2.50
CA VAL A 46 -11.09 7.72 1.84
C VAL A 46 -9.79 7.84 2.61
N VAL A 47 -8.70 8.18 1.92
CA VAL A 47 -7.43 8.53 2.59
C VAL A 47 -7.63 9.84 3.37
N THR A 48 -7.41 9.80 4.68
CA THR A 48 -7.55 10.94 5.59
C THR A 48 -6.20 11.58 5.93
N VAL A 49 -5.10 10.85 5.70
CA VAL A 49 -3.74 11.38 5.86
C VAL A 49 -3.46 12.40 4.75
N SER A 50 -3.54 13.69 5.08
CA SER A 50 -3.53 14.79 4.10
C SER A 50 -2.29 14.81 3.19
N ALA A 51 -1.13 14.38 3.70
CA ALA A 51 0.10 14.30 2.91
C ALA A 51 0.11 13.16 1.88
N LEU A 52 -0.75 12.16 2.04
CA LEU A 52 -0.83 10.99 1.17
C LEU A 52 -2.08 11.01 0.28
N ALA A 53 -3.15 11.68 0.72
CA ALA A 53 -4.38 11.84 -0.03
C ALA A 53 -4.17 12.62 -1.34
N VAL A 54 -4.77 12.14 -2.43
CA VAL A 54 -4.83 12.86 -3.71
C VAL A 54 -6.16 13.58 -3.82
N SER A 55 -6.13 14.91 -3.94
CA SER A 55 -7.31 15.76 -4.12
C SER A 55 -7.62 16.07 -5.59
N THR A 56 -6.65 15.87 -6.49
CA THR A 56 -6.82 16.09 -7.93
C THR A 56 -5.95 15.09 -8.69
N ILE A 57 -6.52 14.46 -9.71
CA ILE A 57 -5.79 13.54 -10.58
C ILE A 57 -5.00 14.34 -11.62
N ASN A 58 -3.70 14.10 -11.68
CA ASN A 58 -2.82 14.61 -12.71
C ASN A 58 -1.98 13.47 -13.28
N ASN A 59 -2.36 13.00 -14.47
CA ASN A 59 -1.75 11.83 -15.07
C ASN A 59 -0.30 12.05 -15.51
N SER A 60 0.12 13.30 -15.74
CA SER A 60 1.48 13.67 -16.13
C SER A 60 2.40 13.98 -14.95
N GLN A 61 1.88 13.98 -13.71
CA GLN A 61 2.69 14.23 -12.53
C GLN A 61 3.58 13.02 -12.18
N GLY A 62 4.89 13.18 -12.35
CA GLY A 62 5.90 12.21 -11.96
C GLY A 62 7.06 12.19 -12.95
N GLN A 63 7.92 11.19 -12.83
CA GLN A 63 9.02 10.96 -13.77
C GLN A 63 8.47 10.53 -15.14
N SER A 64 9.13 10.97 -16.21
CA SER A 64 8.71 10.71 -17.59
C SER A 64 9.40 9.50 -18.24
N THR A 65 10.25 8.77 -17.50
CA THR A 65 11.09 7.72 -18.07
C THR A 65 11.08 6.49 -17.17
N ALA A 66 10.48 5.40 -17.66
CA ALA A 66 10.47 4.12 -16.98
C ALA A 66 11.87 3.50 -16.90
N LYS A 67 12.25 3.01 -15.72
CA LYS A 67 13.45 2.20 -15.52
C LYS A 67 13.05 0.75 -15.34
N ASN A 68 13.12 -0.04 -16.42
CA ASN A 68 12.89 -1.48 -16.33
C ASN A 68 14.07 -2.17 -15.63
N SER A 69 14.11 -2.02 -14.31
CA SER A 69 15.16 -2.52 -13.42
C SER A 69 14.55 -2.91 -12.08
N TYR A 70 15.21 -3.78 -11.34
CA TYR A 70 14.72 -4.23 -10.03
C TYR A 70 15.76 -3.98 -8.93
N THR A 71 15.28 -3.35 -7.86
CA THR A 71 15.99 -3.15 -6.59
C THR A 71 15.22 -3.87 -5.49
N LEU A 72 15.86 -4.80 -4.77
CA LEU A 72 15.24 -5.37 -3.58
C LEU A 72 15.31 -4.35 -2.45
N TYR A 73 14.16 -3.81 -2.06
CA TYR A 73 14.06 -2.91 -0.91
C TYR A 73 13.73 -3.69 0.35
N THR A 74 14.42 -3.37 1.44
CA THR A 74 14.21 -3.97 2.78
C THR A 74 14.04 -2.86 3.83
N GLY A 75 13.60 -3.22 5.03
CA GLY A 75 13.34 -2.23 6.08
C GLY A 75 11.94 -1.64 5.99
N ASP A 76 11.78 -0.38 6.39
CA ASP A 76 10.50 0.20 6.83
C ASP A 76 9.72 1.00 5.78
N GLY A 77 10.20 1.02 4.53
CA GLY A 77 9.59 1.85 3.48
C GLY A 77 10.09 3.29 3.47
N SER A 78 10.97 3.69 4.38
CA SER A 78 11.48 5.06 4.42
C SER A 78 12.51 5.33 3.33
N VAL A 79 12.56 6.59 2.86
CA VAL A 79 13.60 7.04 1.93
C VAL A 79 15.00 6.87 2.55
N SER A 80 15.13 7.05 3.86
CA SER A 80 16.38 6.78 4.60
C SER A 80 16.82 5.31 4.55
N ALA A 81 15.86 4.37 4.43
CA ALA A 81 16.15 2.96 4.21
C ALA A 81 16.39 2.62 2.72
N GLY A 82 16.47 3.63 1.84
CA GLY A 82 16.75 3.46 0.42
C GLY A 82 15.52 3.24 -0.46
N TRP A 83 14.31 3.34 0.09
CA TRP A 83 13.08 3.24 -0.70
C TRP A 83 12.87 4.50 -1.55
N PRO A 84 12.19 4.39 -2.72
CA PRO A 84 11.98 5.55 -3.58
C PRO A 84 11.10 6.60 -2.90
N ALA A 85 11.44 7.87 -3.09
CA ALA A 85 10.56 8.97 -2.73
C ALA A 85 9.36 9.01 -3.69
N LYS A 86 8.26 9.68 -3.28
CA LYS A 86 7.10 9.88 -4.17
C LYS A 86 7.46 10.66 -5.45
N SER A 87 8.52 11.48 -5.41
CA SER A 87 9.09 12.20 -6.56
C SER A 87 9.81 11.31 -7.57
N ASP A 88 10.21 10.10 -7.17
CA ASP A 88 10.88 9.12 -8.04
C ASP A 88 9.88 8.28 -8.81
N TRP A 89 8.59 8.34 -8.44
CA TRP A 89 7.55 7.59 -9.12
C TRP A 89 7.32 8.14 -10.52
N LEU A 90 7.02 7.25 -11.46
CA LEU A 90 6.56 7.63 -12.78
C LEU A 90 5.28 8.47 -12.71
N SER A 91 5.03 9.21 -13.78
CA SER A 91 3.68 9.69 -14.06
C SER A 91 2.76 8.51 -14.35
N PHE A 92 1.45 8.68 -14.15
CA PHE A 92 0.49 7.61 -14.45
C PHE A 92 0.48 7.25 -15.93
N ASP A 93 0.58 8.24 -16.82
CA ASP A 93 0.60 7.98 -18.26
C ASP A 93 1.84 7.18 -18.68
N GLU A 94 3.02 7.49 -18.13
CA GLU A 94 4.22 6.70 -18.42
C GLU A 94 4.19 5.31 -17.78
N MET A 95 3.64 5.19 -16.56
CA MET A 95 3.47 3.88 -15.93
C MET A 95 2.49 3.00 -16.71
N TRP A 96 1.38 3.58 -17.20
CA TRP A 96 0.41 2.89 -18.05
C TRP A 96 1.06 2.44 -19.35
N LYS A 97 1.68 3.37 -20.08
CA LYS A 97 2.36 3.10 -21.35
C LYS A 97 3.41 2.01 -21.23
N ALA A 98 4.21 2.03 -20.16
CA ALA A 98 5.23 1.00 -19.94
C ALA A 98 4.65 -0.40 -19.71
N ASN A 99 3.39 -0.52 -19.29
CA ASN A 99 2.74 -1.80 -18.97
C ASN A 99 1.58 -2.14 -19.93
N GLU A 100 1.32 -1.35 -20.96
CA GLU A 100 0.14 -1.51 -21.81
C GLU A 100 0.12 -2.87 -22.52
N ASP A 101 1.25 -3.31 -23.06
CA ASP A 101 1.40 -4.63 -23.68
C ASP A 101 1.12 -5.75 -22.67
N ILE A 102 1.66 -5.63 -21.45
CA ILE A 102 1.43 -6.59 -20.36
C ILE A 102 -0.07 -6.65 -20.02
N ILE A 103 -0.73 -5.50 -19.89
CA ILE A 103 -2.16 -5.42 -19.57
C ILE A 103 -2.98 -6.09 -20.66
N ASN A 104 -2.69 -5.79 -21.93
CA ASN A 104 -3.43 -6.30 -23.07
C ASN A 104 -3.26 -7.82 -23.23
N GLU A 105 -2.09 -8.38 -22.93
CA GLU A 105 -1.79 -9.80 -23.20
C GLU A 105 -1.91 -10.71 -21.98
N SER A 106 -2.12 -10.14 -20.79
CA SER A 106 -2.04 -10.88 -19.53
C SER A 106 -3.06 -12.00 -19.38
N CYS A 107 -4.28 -11.88 -19.92
CA CYS A 107 -5.28 -12.91 -19.72
C CYS A 107 -4.90 -14.23 -20.41
N GLU A 108 -4.49 -14.16 -21.68
CA GLU A 108 -4.07 -15.35 -22.43
C GLU A 108 -2.73 -15.88 -21.91
N ASN A 109 -1.77 -14.98 -21.63
CA ASN A 109 -0.46 -15.36 -21.11
C ASN A 109 -0.54 -16.13 -19.78
N ASN A 110 -1.58 -15.88 -18.97
CA ASN A 110 -1.83 -16.61 -17.73
C ASN A 110 -2.89 -17.73 -17.85
N GLY A 111 -3.49 -17.92 -19.02
CA GLY A 111 -4.53 -18.92 -19.25
C GLY A 111 -5.85 -18.64 -18.52
N TRP A 112 -6.18 -17.37 -18.28
CA TRP A 112 -7.40 -16.95 -17.56
C TRP A 112 -8.58 -16.63 -18.48
N GLY A 113 -8.36 -16.56 -19.79
CA GLY A 113 -9.39 -16.28 -20.78
C GLY A 113 -8.85 -15.39 -21.90
N GLU A 114 -9.77 -14.87 -22.72
CA GLU A 114 -9.42 -13.92 -23.79
C GLU A 114 -8.80 -12.64 -23.22
N ASN A 115 -7.83 -12.12 -23.97
CA ASN A 115 -7.21 -10.84 -23.70
C ASN A 115 -8.22 -9.69 -23.61
N ASN A 116 -7.86 -8.65 -22.87
CA ASN A 116 -8.70 -7.48 -22.75
C ASN A 116 -8.96 -6.89 -24.14
N SER A 117 -10.22 -6.61 -24.47
CA SER A 117 -10.51 -5.78 -25.64
C SER A 117 -9.99 -4.35 -25.44
N ALA A 118 -9.80 -3.61 -26.52
CA ALA A 118 -9.40 -2.20 -26.42
C ALA A 118 -10.37 -1.36 -25.56
N ALA A 119 -11.67 -1.70 -25.57
CA ALA A 119 -12.66 -1.06 -24.71
C ALA A 119 -12.47 -1.42 -23.23
N GLU A 120 -12.22 -2.70 -22.91
CA GLU A 120 -11.94 -3.14 -21.53
C GLU A 120 -10.64 -2.51 -20.98
N THR A 121 -9.59 -2.44 -21.80
CA THR A 121 -8.33 -1.76 -21.44
C THR A 121 -8.55 -0.27 -21.17
N ALA A 122 -9.34 0.42 -22.01
CA ALA A 122 -9.69 1.82 -21.79
C ALA A 122 -10.55 2.02 -20.53
N ASN A 123 -11.53 1.15 -20.30
CA ASN A 123 -12.38 1.16 -19.11
C ASN A 123 -11.56 0.92 -17.84
N LEU A 124 -10.56 0.02 -17.86
CA LEU A 124 -9.63 -0.19 -16.76
C LEU A 124 -8.85 1.09 -16.43
N LYS A 125 -8.27 1.75 -17.44
CA LYS A 125 -7.56 3.02 -17.26
C LYS A 125 -8.47 4.08 -16.63
N ALA A 126 -9.73 4.16 -17.08
CA ALA A 126 -10.72 5.12 -16.59
C ALA A 126 -11.18 4.79 -15.16
N ALA A 127 -11.44 3.52 -14.85
CA ALA A 127 -11.87 3.04 -13.55
C ALA A 127 -10.84 3.37 -12.47
N ILE A 128 -9.54 3.14 -12.73
CA ILE A 128 -8.46 3.49 -11.81
C ILE A 128 -8.49 4.98 -11.45
N GLN A 129 -8.63 5.85 -12.44
CA GLN A 129 -8.67 7.31 -12.22
C GLN A 129 -9.95 7.75 -11.52
N SER A 130 -11.09 7.14 -11.84
CA SER A 130 -12.39 7.44 -11.22
C SER A 130 -12.37 7.09 -9.73
N VAL A 131 -11.95 5.86 -9.40
CA VAL A 131 -11.89 5.38 -8.01
C VAL A 131 -10.78 6.08 -7.22
N ALA A 132 -9.69 6.49 -7.86
CA ALA A 132 -8.68 7.33 -7.23
C ALA A 132 -9.26 8.67 -6.73
N LYS A 133 -10.15 9.31 -7.50
CA LYS A 133 -10.84 10.54 -7.07
C LYS A 133 -11.76 10.30 -5.88
N GLU A 134 -12.50 9.19 -5.92
CA GLU A 134 -13.44 8.83 -4.87
C GLU A 134 -12.73 8.50 -3.54
N SER A 135 -11.74 7.62 -3.61
CA SER A 135 -11.00 7.10 -2.45
C SER A 135 -9.88 8.01 -1.97
N LYS A 136 -9.48 9.00 -2.78
CA LYS A 136 -8.27 9.82 -2.59
C LYS A 136 -6.96 9.02 -2.55
N VAL A 137 -6.97 7.77 -3.02
CA VAL A 137 -5.76 6.97 -3.21
C VAL A 137 -5.05 7.43 -4.48
N ASP A 138 -3.72 7.47 -4.47
CA ASP A 138 -2.95 7.83 -5.67
C ASP A 138 -3.17 6.78 -6.78
N HIS A 139 -3.74 7.21 -7.90
CA HIS A 139 -4.00 6.37 -9.08
C HIS A 139 -2.79 5.54 -9.56
N ARG A 140 -1.55 6.02 -9.37
CA ARG A 140 -0.34 5.25 -9.68
C ARG A 140 -0.17 4.05 -8.75
N PHE A 141 -0.52 4.22 -7.48
CA PHE A 141 -0.49 3.16 -6.48
C PHE A 141 -1.59 2.12 -6.76
N ILE A 142 -2.79 2.56 -7.14
CA ILE A 142 -3.85 1.63 -7.58
C ILE A 142 -3.36 0.80 -8.78
N LEU A 143 -2.78 1.45 -9.80
CA LEU A 143 -2.22 0.73 -10.96
C LEU A 143 -1.12 -0.25 -10.56
N ALA A 144 -0.23 0.13 -9.63
CA ALA A 144 0.81 -0.76 -9.13
C ALA A 144 0.24 -2.04 -8.50
N ILE A 145 -0.85 -1.92 -7.73
CA ILE A 145 -1.54 -3.05 -7.11
C ILE A 145 -2.27 -3.90 -8.16
N VAL A 146 -2.98 -3.29 -9.11
CA VAL A 146 -3.59 -4.02 -10.25
C VAL A 146 -2.54 -4.86 -10.99
N LEU A 147 -1.38 -4.25 -11.31
CA LEU A 147 -0.28 -4.94 -11.98
C LEU A 147 0.34 -6.04 -11.10
N GLN A 148 0.37 -5.85 -9.79
CA GLN A 148 0.89 -6.86 -8.88
C GLN A 148 -0.03 -8.08 -8.81
N GLU A 149 -1.34 -7.85 -8.69
CA GLU A 149 -2.35 -8.88 -8.47
C GLU A 149 -2.77 -9.63 -9.74
N SER A 150 -2.99 -8.91 -10.84
CA SER A 150 -3.62 -9.47 -12.05
C SER A 150 -2.90 -9.16 -13.35
N LYS A 151 -1.82 -8.37 -13.30
CA LYS A 151 -1.17 -7.81 -14.48
C LYS A 151 -2.12 -6.97 -15.37
N GLY A 152 -3.32 -6.64 -14.87
CA GLY A 152 -4.36 -5.92 -15.62
C GLY A 152 -5.39 -6.81 -16.32
N CYS A 153 -5.35 -8.13 -16.17
CA CYS A 153 -6.35 -9.02 -16.79
C CYS A 153 -7.71 -8.88 -16.09
N VAL A 154 -8.74 -8.44 -16.83
CA VAL A 154 -10.10 -8.30 -16.26
C VAL A 154 -10.75 -9.64 -15.91
N ARG A 155 -10.27 -10.73 -16.53
CA ARG A 155 -10.73 -12.11 -16.33
C ARG A 155 -9.87 -12.89 -15.33
N VAL A 156 -9.01 -12.21 -14.57
CA VAL A 156 -8.11 -12.86 -13.60
C VAL A 156 -8.87 -13.85 -12.73
N LYS A 157 -8.28 -15.03 -12.53
CA LYS A 157 -8.87 -16.07 -11.70
C LYS A 157 -9.03 -15.60 -10.26
N THR A 158 -10.17 -15.89 -9.66
CA THR A 158 -10.37 -15.70 -8.23
C THR A 158 -9.44 -16.61 -7.44
N THR A 159 -8.62 -16.05 -6.57
CA THR A 159 -7.90 -16.85 -5.57
C THR A 159 -8.87 -17.25 -4.46
N ALA A 160 -9.10 -18.55 -4.28
CA ALA A 160 -10.04 -19.07 -3.28
C ALA A 160 -9.33 -20.06 -2.37
N ASN A 161 -8.83 -19.58 -1.23
CA ASN A 161 -8.29 -20.42 -0.16
C ASN A 161 -9.34 -20.52 0.95
N ALA A 162 -9.10 -19.91 2.12
CA ALA A 162 -10.09 -19.80 3.19
C ALA A 162 -11.18 -18.74 2.91
N VAL A 163 -10.88 -17.79 2.00
CA VAL A 163 -11.74 -16.68 1.58
C VAL A 163 -11.62 -16.51 0.06
N SER A 164 -12.64 -15.89 -0.54
CA SER A 164 -12.68 -15.59 -1.97
C SER A 164 -12.08 -14.23 -2.27
N ASN A 165 -11.05 -14.15 -3.10
CA ASN A 165 -10.37 -12.92 -3.47
C ASN A 165 -10.49 -12.66 -4.99
N PRO A 166 -11.62 -12.11 -5.48
CA PRO A 166 -11.84 -11.94 -6.91
C PRO A 166 -11.27 -10.63 -7.48
N GLY A 167 -11.26 -10.58 -8.81
CA GLY A 167 -11.10 -9.37 -9.59
C GLY A 167 -9.67 -8.84 -9.71
N LEU A 168 -9.54 -7.71 -10.40
CA LEU A 168 -8.27 -7.09 -10.80
C LEU A 168 -7.28 -6.83 -9.66
N MET A 169 -7.80 -6.62 -8.45
CA MET A 169 -7.00 -6.35 -7.25
C MET A 169 -7.07 -7.50 -6.22
N GLN A 170 -7.64 -8.66 -6.58
CA GLN A 170 -7.78 -9.84 -5.71
C GLN A 170 -8.31 -9.46 -4.31
N SER A 171 -9.41 -8.72 -4.30
CA SER A 171 -9.90 -8.04 -3.10
C SER A 171 -10.60 -9.01 -2.16
N TYR A 172 -10.35 -8.90 -0.85
CA TYR A 172 -10.96 -9.78 0.16
C TYR A 172 -12.48 -9.77 0.09
N GLU A 173 -13.08 -10.91 -0.27
CA GLU A 173 -14.53 -11.09 -0.44
C GLU A 173 -15.14 -10.00 -1.33
N GLY A 174 -14.43 -9.66 -2.42
CA GLY A 174 -14.88 -8.72 -3.44
C GLY A 174 -16.14 -9.18 -4.16
N THR A 175 -16.85 -8.21 -4.74
CA THR A 175 -18.08 -8.43 -5.52
C THR A 175 -17.86 -8.24 -7.02
N GLY A 176 -16.83 -7.51 -7.42
CA GLY A 176 -16.42 -7.35 -8.81
C GLY A 176 -15.64 -8.57 -9.33
N SER A 177 -16.09 -9.15 -10.44
CA SER A 177 -15.35 -10.19 -11.17
C SER A 177 -15.85 -10.36 -12.60
N CYS A 178 -14.91 -10.62 -13.51
CA CYS A 178 -15.19 -11.11 -14.86
C CYS A 178 -14.51 -12.44 -15.16
N TYR A 179 -14.11 -13.19 -14.13
CA TYR A 179 -13.61 -14.55 -14.29
C TYR A 179 -14.64 -15.42 -15.05
N GLU A 180 -14.16 -16.20 -16.02
CA GLU A 180 -14.98 -17.05 -16.91
C GLU A 180 -16.03 -16.31 -17.78
N LYS A 181 -15.96 -14.97 -17.88
CA LYS A 181 -16.83 -14.19 -18.77
C LYS A 181 -16.17 -13.91 -20.12
N ALA A 182 -16.96 -14.01 -21.19
CA ALA A 182 -16.52 -13.62 -22.53
C ALA A 182 -16.28 -12.10 -22.65
N THR A 183 -17.05 -11.28 -21.95
CA THR A 183 -16.91 -9.82 -21.91
C THR A 183 -17.03 -9.29 -20.50
N CYS A 184 -16.34 -8.20 -20.19
CA CYS A 184 -16.37 -7.51 -18.91
C CYS A 184 -16.96 -6.10 -19.08
N SER A 185 -18.03 -5.79 -18.36
CA SER A 185 -18.65 -4.47 -18.43
C SER A 185 -17.83 -3.41 -17.68
N ASP A 186 -17.98 -2.14 -18.07
CA ASP A 186 -17.36 -1.01 -17.36
C ASP A 186 -17.71 -1.01 -15.86
N ALA A 187 -18.98 -1.29 -15.52
CA ALA A 187 -19.43 -1.34 -14.13
C ALA A 187 -18.70 -2.42 -13.31
N GLU A 188 -18.45 -3.59 -13.90
CA GLU A 188 -17.69 -4.66 -13.22
C GLU A 188 -16.23 -4.28 -13.05
N ILE A 189 -15.62 -3.64 -14.04
CA ILE A 189 -14.24 -3.14 -13.95
C ILE A 189 -14.13 -2.08 -12.86
N VAL A 190 -15.06 -1.13 -12.80
CA VAL A 190 -15.14 -0.13 -11.72
C VAL A 190 -15.30 -0.81 -10.37
N GLN A 191 -16.20 -1.80 -10.24
CA GLN A 191 -16.40 -2.52 -8.99
C GLN A 191 -15.13 -3.25 -8.53
N MET A 192 -14.41 -3.92 -9.43
CA MET A 192 -13.13 -4.59 -9.11
C MET A 192 -12.09 -3.62 -8.54
N ILE A 193 -12.01 -2.40 -9.08
CA ILE A 193 -11.10 -1.36 -8.57
C ILE A 193 -11.61 -0.75 -7.27
N ARG A 194 -12.92 -0.54 -7.12
CA ARG A 194 -13.54 -0.05 -5.88
C ARG A 194 -13.31 -1.01 -4.73
N ASP A 195 -13.52 -2.30 -4.93
CA ASP A 195 -13.34 -3.33 -3.89
C ASP A 195 -11.90 -3.28 -3.33
N GLY A 196 -10.90 -3.16 -4.20
CA GLY A 196 -9.49 -3.11 -3.75
C GLY A 196 -9.08 -1.75 -3.18
N SER A 197 -9.63 -0.65 -3.70
CA SER A 197 -9.21 0.71 -3.29
C SER A 197 -9.96 1.24 -2.07
N ILE A 198 -11.25 0.93 -1.97
CA ILE A 198 -12.18 1.41 -0.95
C ILE A 198 -12.52 0.31 0.06
N GLY A 199 -12.39 -0.96 -0.32
CA GLY A 199 -12.71 -2.10 0.54
C GLY A 199 -14.10 -2.67 0.27
N THR A 200 -14.40 -3.79 0.92
CA THR A 200 -15.62 -4.56 0.76
C THR A 200 -16.50 -4.46 2.00
N ALA A 201 -17.70 -5.03 1.95
CA ALA A 201 -18.64 -5.00 3.08
C ALA A 201 -18.19 -5.84 4.28
N TYR A 202 -17.16 -6.67 4.12
CA TYR A 202 -16.70 -7.64 5.11
C TYR A 202 -15.79 -7.00 6.17
N ALA A 203 -15.79 -7.60 7.36
CA ALA A 203 -15.01 -7.12 8.51
C ALA A 203 -13.50 -7.04 8.27
N ASP A 204 -12.95 -7.91 7.43
CA ASP A 204 -11.54 -7.90 7.02
C ASP A 204 -11.32 -7.40 5.58
N GLY A 205 -12.37 -6.86 4.97
CA GLY A 205 -12.42 -6.32 3.61
C GLY A 205 -11.76 -4.95 3.45
N TYR A 206 -10.53 -4.77 3.93
CA TYR A 206 -9.86 -3.46 3.87
C TYR A 206 -9.40 -3.12 2.45
N GLY A 207 -9.74 -1.93 1.97
CA GLY A 207 -9.17 -1.35 0.77
C GLY A 207 -7.91 -0.53 1.04
N LEU A 208 -7.22 -0.14 -0.03
CA LEU A 208 -6.02 0.69 0.04
C LEU A 208 -6.22 1.98 0.85
N ALA A 209 -7.39 2.62 0.75
CA ALA A 209 -7.70 3.85 1.49
C ALA A 209 -7.62 3.63 3.01
N GLN A 210 -8.27 2.58 3.53
CA GLN A 210 -8.16 2.22 4.95
C GLN A 210 -6.74 1.85 5.32
N LEU A 211 -6.07 1.03 4.51
CA LEU A 211 -4.73 0.55 4.84
C LEU A 211 -3.68 1.65 4.84
N ILE A 212 -3.82 2.69 4.00
CA ILE A 212 -2.98 3.89 4.07
C ILE A 212 -3.20 4.64 5.38
N ASN A 213 -4.45 4.74 5.85
CA ASN A 213 -4.75 5.38 7.13
C ASN A 213 -4.20 4.54 8.32
N MET A 214 -4.28 3.22 8.23
CA MET A 214 -3.77 2.28 9.23
C MET A 214 -2.24 2.13 9.22
N ALA A 215 -1.57 2.52 8.14
CA ALA A 215 -0.11 2.42 8.01
C ALA A 215 0.65 3.29 9.03
N ASP A 216 -0.02 4.25 9.66
CA ASP A 216 0.54 5.16 10.68
C ASP A 216 1.81 5.90 10.19
N ARG A 217 1.78 6.40 8.94
CA ARG A 217 2.85 7.22 8.36
C ARG A 217 2.27 8.39 7.58
N THR A 218 2.97 9.51 7.62
CA THR A 218 2.64 10.73 6.85
C THR A 218 3.54 10.92 5.63
N THR A 219 4.53 10.05 5.44
CA THR A 219 5.48 10.07 4.31
C THR A 219 5.17 8.97 3.31
N VAL A 220 5.93 8.91 2.20
CA VAL A 220 5.77 7.88 1.15
C VAL A 220 5.77 6.44 1.70
N ALA A 221 6.43 6.21 2.84
CA ALA A 221 6.42 4.94 3.56
C ALA A 221 5.01 4.42 3.87
N GLY A 222 4.02 5.31 4.01
CA GLY A 222 2.62 4.93 4.21
C GLY A 222 2.05 4.08 3.06
N PHE A 223 2.46 4.35 1.81
CA PHE A 223 2.05 3.53 0.66
C PHE A 223 2.71 2.16 0.68
N TYR A 224 3.99 2.07 0.99
CA TYR A 224 4.71 0.80 1.03
C TYR A 224 4.26 -0.09 2.18
N ARG A 225 3.98 0.49 3.34
CA ARG A 225 3.33 -0.19 4.46
C ARG A 225 1.93 -0.64 4.08
N ALA A 226 1.11 0.20 3.46
CA ALA A 226 -0.21 -0.19 2.99
C ALA A 226 -0.16 -1.37 2.00
N ALA A 227 0.82 -1.42 1.09
CA ALA A 227 1.02 -2.56 0.20
C ALA A 227 1.33 -3.85 0.99
N ARG A 228 2.18 -3.76 2.01
CA ARG A 228 2.46 -4.88 2.92
C ARG A 228 1.20 -5.36 3.65
N LEU A 229 0.41 -4.42 4.18
CA LEU A 229 -0.85 -4.72 4.86
C LEU A 229 -1.90 -5.34 3.90
N TYR A 230 -1.94 -4.88 2.64
CA TYR A 230 -2.87 -5.40 1.64
C TYR A 230 -2.59 -6.87 1.34
N ASN A 231 -1.31 -7.22 1.17
CA ASN A 231 -0.90 -8.59 0.85
C ASN A 231 -0.94 -9.55 2.06
N SER A 232 -0.54 -9.07 3.23
CA SER A 232 -0.30 -9.94 4.41
C SER A 232 -1.37 -9.81 5.50
N GLY A 233 -2.38 -8.97 5.28
CA GLY A 233 -3.41 -8.63 6.27
C GLY A 233 -3.08 -7.36 7.07
N ALA A 234 -4.13 -6.69 7.54
CA ALA A 234 -4.09 -5.37 8.15
C ALA A 234 -3.27 -5.27 9.45
N TYR A 235 -2.96 -6.41 10.08
CA TYR A 235 -2.20 -6.51 11.33
C TYR A 235 -0.81 -7.12 11.15
N SER A 236 -0.37 -7.32 9.90
CA SER A 236 0.91 -7.99 9.60
C SER A 236 2.18 -7.21 10.01
N LEU A 237 2.03 -5.98 10.48
CA LEU A 237 3.11 -5.11 10.97
C LEU A 237 3.03 -4.85 12.49
N GLU A 238 2.20 -5.58 13.25
CA GLU A 238 2.09 -5.39 14.71
C GLU A 238 3.41 -5.66 15.46
N SER A 239 4.26 -6.56 14.93
CA SER A 239 5.50 -7.00 15.59
C SER A 239 6.78 -6.70 14.79
N THR A 240 6.67 -6.02 13.65
CA THR A 240 7.80 -5.72 12.78
C THR A 240 7.55 -4.48 11.94
N ASP A 241 8.60 -3.71 11.68
CA ASP A 241 8.58 -2.64 10.68
C ASP A 241 9.19 -3.08 9.34
N ASN A 242 9.73 -4.30 9.23
CA ASN A 242 10.28 -4.80 7.97
C ASN A 242 9.16 -5.14 6.98
N LEU A 243 9.19 -4.51 5.82
CA LEU A 243 8.20 -4.73 4.76
C LEU A 243 8.49 -5.97 3.90
N VAL A 244 9.65 -6.58 4.08
CA VAL A 244 9.93 -7.93 3.58
C VAL A 244 9.66 -8.94 4.70
N SER A 245 8.85 -9.95 4.43
CA SER A 245 8.63 -11.05 5.37
C SER A 245 8.77 -12.39 4.70
N THR A 246 9.25 -13.38 5.44
CA THR A 246 9.30 -14.77 5.02
C THR A 246 8.23 -15.62 5.73
N SER A 247 7.31 -15.00 6.48
CA SER A 247 6.28 -15.70 7.24
C SER A 247 4.91 -15.72 6.54
N GLY A 248 4.28 -16.91 6.52
CA GLY A 248 2.90 -17.11 6.06
C GLY A 248 2.75 -17.37 4.55
N ALA A 249 1.51 -17.32 4.06
CA ALA A 249 1.15 -17.47 2.64
C ALA A 249 1.34 -16.18 1.80
N ALA A 250 1.96 -15.16 2.39
CA ALA A 250 2.15 -13.84 1.80
C ALA A 250 3.35 -13.81 0.83
N THR A 251 3.30 -12.91 -0.15
CA THR A 251 4.42 -12.72 -1.09
C THR A 251 5.51 -11.90 -0.41
N SER A 252 6.69 -12.52 -0.20
CA SER A 252 7.72 -11.95 0.65
C SER A 252 8.16 -10.53 0.29
N CYS A 253 8.30 -10.25 -1.00
CA CYS A 253 8.76 -8.96 -1.51
C CYS A 253 7.65 -8.03 -1.99
N TYR A 254 6.37 -8.29 -1.65
CA TYR A 254 5.23 -7.57 -2.23
C TYR A 254 5.37 -6.05 -2.21
N ALA A 255 5.75 -5.47 -1.07
CA ALA A 255 5.95 -4.02 -0.97
C ALA A 255 7.13 -3.52 -1.83
N SER A 256 8.22 -4.30 -1.90
CA SER A 256 9.37 -4.01 -2.76
C SER A 256 8.97 -4.08 -4.25
N ASP A 257 8.23 -5.10 -4.66
CA ASP A 257 7.69 -5.22 -6.02
C ASP A 257 6.86 -4.00 -6.39
N VAL A 258 5.94 -3.58 -5.52
CA VAL A 258 5.11 -2.39 -5.71
C VAL A 258 5.95 -1.12 -5.84
N ALA A 259 6.99 -0.95 -5.02
CA ALA A 259 7.92 0.17 -5.14
C ALA A 259 8.68 0.17 -6.48
N ASN A 260 9.07 -1.01 -6.97
CA ASN A 260 9.70 -1.16 -8.29
C ASN A 260 8.71 -0.84 -9.42
N ARG A 261 7.45 -1.29 -9.34
CA ARG A 261 6.42 -0.96 -10.35
C ARG A 261 6.20 0.54 -10.47
N LEU A 262 6.14 1.24 -9.33
CA LEU A 262 5.99 2.69 -9.27
C LEU A 262 7.16 3.45 -9.92
N THR A 263 8.33 2.82 -10.05
CA THR A 263 9.54 3.38 -10.66
C THR A 263 9.84 2.83 -12.06
N GLY A 264 8.94 2.02 -12.62
CA GLY A 264 8.99 1.56 -14.02
C GLY A 264 9.48 0.13 -14.24
N TRP A 265 9.53 -0.69 -13.20
CA TRP A 265 9.79 -2.12 -13.36
C TRP A 265 8.63 -2.83 -14.06
N THR A 266 8.94 -3.56 -15.14
CA THR A 266 7.95 -4.32 -15.92
C THR A 266 8.36 -5.79 -16.02
N THR A 267 9.49 -6.07 -16.66
CA THR A 267 9.93 -7.43 -17.02
C THR A 267 11.35 -7.79 -16.59
N ALA A 268 12.13 -6.82 -16.08
CA ALA A 268 13.47 -7.11 -15.59
C ALA A 268 13.42 -8.21 -14.51
N THR A 269 14.43 -9.08 -14.48
CA THR A 269 14.45 -10.19 -13.54
C THR A 269 14.36 -9.68 -12.10
N THR A 270 13.41 -10.22 -11.34
CA THR A 270 13.28 -9.90 -9.91
C THR A 270 14.49 -10.41 -9.13
N LYS A 271 14.90 -9.65 -8.13
CA LYS A 271 15.90 -10.06 -7.13
C LYS A 271 15.24 -10.47 -5.82
N CYS A 272 13.92 -10.68 -5.81
CA CYS A 272 13.24 -11.29 -4.69
C CYS A 272 13.70 -12.74 -4.57
N THR A 273 14.33 -13.07 -3.44
CA THR A 273 14.86 -14.40 -3.11
C THR A 273 14.33 -14.85 -1.76
#